data_AF-A0A973AAH8-F1
#
_entry.id   AF-A0A973AAH8-F1
#
_cell.length_a   1.000
_cell.length_b   1.000
_cell.length_c   1.000
_cell.angle_alpha   90.00
_cell.angle_beta   90.00
_cell.angle_gamma   90.00
#
_symmetry.space_group_name_H-M   'P 1'
#
loop_
_entity.id
_entity.type
_entity.pdbx_description
1 polymer ?
#
loop_
_entity_poly.entity_id
_entity_poly.type
_entity_poly.pdbx_seq_one_letter_code
_entity_poly.pdbx_strand_id
1 'polypeptide(L)'
;MRKLFLLLFPVFFFSCEKNETNDILPYATVDVTINLNLPQYQNLQIPTEWAYIDKGINRGLQGIIIQSTGLTPPYRAYERACPNNDCTSPMVFDGSLKMKCPCDSSEYSIIDGSPQTSGNLHFAREYRVNQINPSTLIITNN
;
A
#
# COMPACT_ATOMS: atom_id res chain seq x y z
N MET A 1 -23.85 -17.42 56.00
CA MET A 1 -23.59 -17.88 54.63
C MET A 1 -23.41 -16.67 53.72
N ARG A 2 -22.18 -16.36 53.28
CA ARG A 2 -21.94 -15.32 52.27
C ARG A 2 -20.86 -15.85 51.33
N LYS A 3 -21.29 -16.46 50.22
CA LYS A 3 -20.41 -16.87 49.13
C LYS A 3 -20.25 -15.67 48.21
N LEU A 4 -19.14 -14.94 48.34
CA LEU A 4 -18.76 -13.91 47.37
C LEU A 4 -18.07 -14.64 46.20
N PHE A 5 -18.84 -14.97 45.18
CA PHE A 5 -18.32 -15.62 43.98
C PHE A 5 -17.70 -14.54 43.09
N LEU A 6 -16.40 -14.32 43.22
CA LEU A 6 -15.61 -13.45 42.34
C LEU A 6 -15.58 -14.08 40.94
N LEU A 7 -16.38 -13.52 40.03
CA LEU A 7 -16.44 -13.92 38.63
C LEU A 7 -15.19 -13.39 37.92
N LEU A 8 -14.17 -14.23 37.79
CA LEU A 8 -12.94 -13.95 37.04
C LEU A 8 -13.29 -13.93 35.55
N PHE A 9 -13.35 -12.75 34.95
CA PHE A 9 -13.56 -12.58 33.51
C PHE A 9 -12.24 -12.86 32.78
N PRO A 10 -12.14 -13.89 31.91
CA PRO A 10 -10.93 -14.12 31.14
C PRO A 10 -10.77 -13.00 30.11
N VAL A 11 -9.74 -12.17 30.28
CA VAL A 11 -9.30 -11.21 29.27
C VAL A 11 -8.63 -12.01 28.15
N PHE A 12 -9.39 -12.30 27.09
CA PHE A 12 -8.84 -12.85 25.86
C PHE A 12 -7.98 -11.76 25.20
N PHE A 13 -6.66 -11.87 25.34
CA PHE A 13 -5.73 -11.13 24.50
C PHE A 13 -5.75 -11.76 23.10
N PHE A 14 -6.57 -11.21 22.20
CA PHE A 14 -6.43 -11.47 20.78
C PHE A 14 -5.16 -10.76 20.29
N SER A 15 -4.05 -11.51 20.24
CA SER A 15 -2.86 -11.07 19.49
C SER A 15 -3.18 -11.18 18.01
N CYS A 16 -3.30 -10.05 17.32
CA CYS A 16 -3.40 -10.01 15.87
C CYS A 16 -1.99 -10.24 15.31
N GLU A 17 -1.68 -11.45 14.84
CA GLU A 17 -0.47 -11.68 14.05
C GLU A 17 -0.55 -10.81 12.80
N LYS A 18 0.49 -10.01 12.55
CA LYS A 18 0.65 -9.35 11.26
C LYS A 18 0.88 -10.47 10.25
N ASN A 19 -0.08 -10.72 9.37
CA ASN A 19 0.12 -11.61 8.23
C ASN A 19 1.37 -11.13 7.49
N GLU A 20 2.41 -11.97 7.44
CA GLU A 20 3.58 -11.68 6.62
C GLU A 20 3.11 -11.59 5.17
N THR A 21 3.27 -10.41 4.57
CA THR A 21 3.02 -10.22 3.14
C THR A 21 4.14 -10.93 2.39
N ASN A 22 3.78 -11.86 1.52
CA ASN A 22 4.76 -12.59 0.72
C ASN A 22 5.27 -11.72 -0.44
N ASP A 23 6.06 -10.71 -0.12
CA ASP A 23 6.71 -9.82 -1.07
C ASP A 23 8.08 -10.38 -1.49
N ILE A 24 8.22 -10.68 -2.78
CA ILE A 24 9.42 -11.30 -3.37
C ILE A 24 10.22 -10.33 -4.25
N LEU A 25 9.81 -9.07 -4.34
CA LEU A 25 10.53 -8.10 -5.17
C LEU A 25 11.94 -7.85 -4.60
N PRO A 26 12.96 -7.62 -5.44
CA PRO A 26 14.28 -7.23 -4.94
C PRO A 26 14.18 -5.92 -4.18
N TYR A 27 15.03 -5.73 -3.17
CA TYR A 27 15.06 -4.48 -2.40
C TYR A 27 15.41 -3.30 -3.32
N ALA A 28 14.63 -2.23 -3.22
CA ALA A 28 14.87 -0.95 -3.87
C ALA A 28 14.58 0.18 -2.89
N THR A 29 15.49 1.14 -2.83
CA THR A 29 15.36 2.30 -1.93
C THR A 29 14.17 3.15 -2.33
N VAL A 30 13.38 3.54 -1.33
CA VAL A 30 12.33 4.54 -1.46
C VAL A 30 12.51 5.60 -0.39
N ASP A 31 12.72 6.83 -0.85
CA ASP A 31 12.73 8.04 -0.04
C ASP A 31 12.28 9.20 -0.94
N VAL A 32 10.97 9.46 -0.93
CA VAL A 32 10.35 10.45 -1.80
C VAL A 32 9.53 11.42 -0.97
N THR A 33 9.80 12.71 -1.13
CA THR A 33 8.96 13.77 -0.59
C THR A 33 8.14 14.39 -1.72
N ILE A 34 6.82 14.45 -1.55
CA ILE A 34 5.91 15.10 -2.51
C ILE A 34 5.14 16.24 -1.86
N ASN A 35 4.79 17.23 -2.69
CA ASN A 35 3.98 18.37 -2.29
C ASN A 35 2.61 18.31 -2.99
N LEU A 36 1.55 18.12 -2.21
CA LEU A 36 0.16 17.98 -2.66
C LEU A 36 -0.38 19.23 -3.38
N ASN A 37 0.27 20.38 -3.24
CA ASN A 37 -0.11 21.61 -3.96
C ASN A 37 0.39 21.62 -5.41
N LEU A 38 1.31 20.72 -5.78
CA LEU A 38 1.81 20.65 -7.15
C LEU A 38 0.77 20.00 -8.07
N PRO A 39 0.57 20.49 -9.31
CA PRO A 39 -0.48 20.00 -10.22
C PRO A 39 -0.54 18.48 -10.39
N GLN A 40 0.62 17.81 -10.45
CA GLN A 40 0.70 16.36 -10.62
C GLN A 40 0.19 15.56 -9.40
N TYR A 41 -0.02 16.20 -8.25
CA TYR A 41 -0.45 15.56 -7.01
C TYR A 41 -1.77 16.13 -6.47
N GLN A 42 -2.40 17.10 -7.15
CA GLN A 42 -3.66 17.71 -6.69
C GLN A 42 -4.78 16.68 -6.54
N ASN A 43 -4.80 15.66 -7.41
CA ASN A 43 -5.76 14.56 -7.31
C ASN A 43 -5.72 13.87 -5.94
N LEU A 44 -4.56 13.76 -5.30
CA LEU A 44 -4.44 13.15 -3.96
C LEU A 44 -5.19 13.91 -2.86
N GLN A 45 -5.64 15.14 -3.10
CA GLN A 45 -6.47 15.89 -2.16
C GLN A 45 -7.93 15.41 -2.16
N ILE A 46 -8.35 14.63 -3.16
CA ILE A 46 -9.70 14.11 -3.30
C ILE A 46 -9.70 12.64 -2.85
N PRO A 47 -10.65 12.19 -2.01
CA PRO A 47 -10.76 10.79 -1.63
C PRO A 47 -10.87 9.85 -2.84
N THR A 48 -10.24 8.68 -2.75
CA THR A 48 -10.18 7.61 -3.78
C THR A 48 -9.32 7.93 -5.00
N GLU A 49 -9.01 9.19 -5.26
CA GLU A 49 -8.12 9.61 -6.33
C GLU A 49 -6.66 9.20 -6.06
N TRP A 50 -5.89 9.12 -7.15
CA TRP A 50 -4.51 8.62 -7.13
C TRP A 50 -3.57 9.49 -7.95
N ALA A 51 -2.28 9.28 -7.73
CA ALA A 51 -1.21 9.86 -8.54
C ALA A 51 -0.07 8.86 -8.69
N TYR A 52 0.70 9.05 -9.76
CA TYR A 52 1.91 8.27 -10.01
C TYR A 52 3.17 9.08 -9.69
N ILE A 53 4.17 8.37 -9.19
CA ILE A 53 5.57 8.81 -9.19
C ILE A 53 6.30 7.92 -10.19
N ASP A 54 6.87 8.52 -11.22
CA ASP A 54 7.65 7.78 -12.21
C ASP A 54 8.95 7.23 -11.62
N LYS A 55 9.43 6.15 -12.21
CA LYS A 55 10.71 5.51 -11.89
C LYS A 55 11.85 6.54 -11.84
N GLY A 56 12.75 6.36 -10.87
CA GLY A 56 13.95 7.17 -10.73
C GLY A 56 14.74 6.81 -9.48
N ILE A 57 15.72 7.64 -9.14
CA ILE A 57 16.53 7.46 -7.94
C ILE A 57 15.63 7.52 -6.70
N ASN A 58 15.75 6.53 -5.82
CA ASN A 58 14.98 6.39 -4.57
C ASN A 58 13.45 6.33 -4.77
N ARG A 59 12.98 5.77 -5.90
CA ARG A 59 11.55 5.68 -6.26
C ARG A 59 11.10 4.25 -6.57
N GLY A 60 11.76 3.27 -5.95
CA GLY A 60 11.45 1.86 -6.17
C GLY A 60 11.98 1.34 -7.51
N LEU A 61 11.43 0.22 -7.96
CA LEU A 61 11.83 -0.52 -9.16
C LEU A 61 11.19 0.06 -10.42
N GLN A 62 9.88 0.34 -10.39
CA GLN A 62 9.12 0.82 -11.55
C GLN A 62 8.27 2.07 -11.22
N GLY A 63 8.59 2.74 -10.12
CA GLY A 63 7.83 3.89 -9.63
C GLY A 63 6.77 3.49 -8.61
N ILE A 64 5.95 4.45 -8.22
CA ILE A 64 5.03 4.32 -7.09
C ILE A 64 3.65 4.81 -7.53
N ILE A 65 2.60 4.09 -7.14
CA ILE A 65 1.23 4.61 -7.12
C ILE A 65 0.89 5.02 -5.70
N ILE A 66 0.30 6.21 -5.54
CA ILE A 66 -0.24 6.69 -4.27
C ILE A 66 -1.74 6.88 -4.45
N GLN A 67 -2.53 6.38 -3.51
CA GLN A 67 -3.96 6.62 -3.45
C GLN A 67 -4.31 7.39 -2.17
N SER A 68 -5.16 8.40 -2.30
CA SER A 68 -5.86 9.01 -1.18
C SER A 68 -7.00 8.10 -0.77
N THR A 69 -6.98 7.58 0.45
CA THR A 69 -7.97 6.57 0.87
C THR A 69 -9.28 7.20 1.36
N GLY A 70 -9.25 8.47 1.78
CA GLY A 70 -10.34 9.10 2.53
C GLY A 70 -10.61 8.47 3.91
N LEU A 71 -9.72 7.59 4.38
CA LEU A 71 -9.83 6.81 5.61
C LEU A 71 -8.57 6.97 6.48
N THR A 72 -8.40 6.12 7.49
CA THR A 72 -7.16 6.03 8.28
C THR A 72 -6.48 4.69 7.97
N PRO A 73 -5.26 4.66 7.42
CA PRO A 73 -4.41 5.81 7.07
C PRO A 73 -4.93 6.57 5.84
N PRO A 74 -4.69 7.90 5.75
CA PRO A 74 -5.24 8.77 4.69
C PRO A 74 -4.65 8.54 3.31
N TYR A 75 -3.48 7.90 3.24
CA TYR A 75 -2.81 7.57 2.00
C TYR A 75 -2.24 6.17 2.07
N ARG A 76 -2.26 5.48 0.94
CA ARG A 76 -1.56 4.22 0.70
C ARG A 76 -0.67 4.37 -0.52
N ALA A 77 0.49 3.73 -0.50
CA ALA A 77 1.43 3.76 -1.60
C ALA A 77 1.93 2.36 -1.91
N TYR A 78 2.01 2.02 -3.19
CA TYR A 78 2.46 0.71 -3.65
C TYR A 78 3.51 0.84 -4.75
N GLU A 79 4.47 -0.09 -4.74
CA GLU A 79 5.38 -0.32 -5.86
C GLU A 79 4.58 -0.65 -7.12
N ARG A 80 5.04 -0.14 -8.26
CA ARG A 80 4.42 -0.42 -9.55
C ARG A 80 5.08 -1.59 -10.29
N ALA A 81 6.19 -2.14 -9.82
CA ALA A 81 6.69 -3.41 -10.33
C ALA A 81 5.70 -4.55 -10.02
N CYS A 82 5.47 -5.41 -10.99
CA CYS A 82 4.68 -6.62 -10.79
C CYS A 82 5.32 -7.50 -9.71
N PRO A 83 4.58 -7.94 -8.68
CA PRO A 83 5.12 -8.78 -7.60
C PRO A 83 5.84 -10.04 -8.08
N ASN A 84 5.44 -10.62 -9.21
CA ASN A 84 6.13 -11.76 -9.84
C ASN A 84 7.52 -11.40 -10.44
N ASN A 85 7.87 -10.11 -10.46
CA ASN A 85 9.10 -9.55 -11.03
C ASN A 85 9.40 -10.01 -12.47
N ASP A 86 8.35 -10.24 -13.24
CA ASP A 86 8.37 -10.79 -14.60
C ASP A 86 8.22 -9.71 -15.68
N CYS A 87 8.04 -8.45 -15.26
CA CYS A 87 7.62 -7.38 -16.14
C CYS A 87 8.54 -6.15 -16.10
N THR A 88 8.88 -5.64 -17.28
CA THR A 88 9.62 -4.38 -17.44
C THR A 88 8.71 -3.15 -17.39
N SER A 89 7.40 -3.34 -17.54
CA SER A 89 6.40 -2.28 -17.53
C SER A 89 5.73 -2.17 -16.16
N PRO A 90 5.42 -0.95 -15.69
CA PRO A 90 4.74 -0.77 -14.42
C PRO A 90 3.29 -1.28 -14.47
N MET A 91 2.79 -1.73 -13.33
CA MET A 91 1.38 -1.92 -13.04
C MET A 91 0.60 -0.64 -13.35
N VAL A 92 -0.63 -0.86 -13.83
CA VAL A 92 -1.57 0.19 -14.20
C VAL A 92 -2.80 0.06 -13.31
N PHE A 93 -3.24 1.18 -12.75
CA PHE A 93 -4.51 1.32 -12.08
C PHE A 93 -5.46 2.11 -12.97
N ASP A 94 -6.64 1.57 -13.20
CA ASP A 94 -7.67 2.11 -14.10
C ASP A 94 -8.76 2.91 -13.36
N GLY A 95 -8.60 3.14 -12.06
CA GLY A 95 -9.61 3.77 -11.21
C GLY A 95 -10.66 2.81 -10.65
N SER A 96 -10.50 1.49 -10.88
CA SER A 96 -11.32 0.46 -10.23
C SER A 96 -10.85 0.19 -8.79
N LEU A 97 -10.83 -1.08 -8.38
CA LEU A 97 -10.23 -1.52 -7.11
C LEU A 97 -8.94 -2.30 -7.32
N LYS A 98 -8.46 -2.39 -8.56
CA LYS A 98 -7.40 -3.33 -8.94
C LYS A 98 -6.27 -2.66 -9.72
N MET A 99 -5.05 -2.86 -9.25
CA MET A 99 -3.83 -2.65 -10.02
C MET A 99 -3.58 -3.89 -10.87
N LYS A 100 -3.26 -3.70 -12.14
CA LYS A 100 -3.06 -4.81 -13.08
C LYS A 100 -1.64 -4.84 -13.63
N CYS A 101 -1.06 -6.03 -13.61
CA CYS A 101 0.18 -6.33 -14.29
C CYS A 101 -0.02 -6.52 -15.79
N PRO A 102 0.74 -5.83 -16.65
CA PRO A 102 0.56 -5.94 -18.09
C PRO A 102 1.14 -7.22 -18.68
N CYS A 103 2.08 -7.90 -17.99
CA CYS A 103 2.77 -9.08 -18.53
C CYS A 103 2.00 -10.40 -18.31
N ASP A 104 1.41 -10.59 -17.14
CA ASP A 104 0.72 -11.84 -16.76
C ASP A 104 -0.77 -11.65 -16.43
N SER A 105 -1.28 -10.41 -16.54
CA SER A 105 -2.63 -10.02 -16.14
C SER A 105 -2.98 -10.29 -14.68
N SER A 106 -1.97 -10.47 -13.81
CA SER A 106 -2.21 -10.57 -12.37
C SER A 106 -2.78 -9.25 -11.84
N GLU A 107 -3.68 -9.37 -10.87
CA GLU A 107 -4.44 -8.26 -10.31
C GLU A 107 -4.19 -8.17 -8.80
N TYR A 108 -4.10 -6.95 -8.30
CA TYR A 108 -3.80 -6.65 -6.90
C TYR A 108 -4.75 -5.57 -6.39
N SER A 109 -5.27 -5.75 -5.18
CA SER A 109 -6.15 -4.79 -4.54
C SER A 109 -5.41 -3.48 -4.25
N ILE A 110 -5.96 -2.34 -4.69
CA ILE A 110 -5.42 -1.02 -4.31
C ILE A 110 -5.68 -0.69 -2.84
N ILE A 111 -6.62 -1.41 -2.20
CA ILE A 111 -7.01 -1.18 -0.81
C ILE A 111 -5.94 -1.70 0.15
N ASP A 112 -5.34 -2.85 -0.13
CA ASP A 112 -4.45 -3.57 0.80
C ASP A 112 -3.27 -4.30 0.14
N GLY A 113 -3.13 -4.20 -1.18
CA GLY A 113 -2.07 -4.86 -1.94
C GLY A 113 -2.27 -6.37 -2.13
N SER A 114 -3.39 -6.94 -1.66
CA SER A 114 -3.62 -8.39 -1.73
C SER A 114 -3.78 -8.91 -3.16
N PRO A 115 -3.22 -10.08 -3.51
CA PRO A 115 -3.40 -10.68 -4.82
C PRO A 115 -4.88 -11.06 -5.04
N GLN A 116 -5.41 -10.72 -6.20
CA GLN A 116 -6.80 -10.98 -6.62
C GLN A 116 -6.89 -12.10 -7.66
N THR A 117 -5.76 -12.54 -8.20
CA THR A 117 -5.68 -13.63 -9.18
C THR A 117 -5.52 -14.97 -8.48
N SER A 118 -6.36 -15.94 -8.84
CA SER A 118 -6.32 -17.29 -8.25
C SER A 118 -4.94 -17.93 -8.40
N GLY A 119 -4.43 -18.51 -7.29
CA GLY A 119 -3.11 -19.14 -7.24
C GLY A 119 -1.93 -18.18 -7.05
N ASN A 120 -2.14 -16.86 -7.12
CA ASN A 120 -1.12 -15.88 -6.80
C ASN A 120 -1.10 -15.62 -5.29
N LEU A 121 0.07 -15.74 -4.67
CA LEU A 121 0.28 -15.55 -3.23
C LEU A 121 1.12 -14.31 -2.91
N HIS A 122 1.65 -13.63 -3.93
CA HIS A 122 2.55 -12.50 -3.75
C HIS A 122 1.76 -11.21 -3.61
N PHE A 123 2.09 -10.39 -2.63
CA PHE A 123 1.39 -9.11 -2.41
C PHE A 123 2.08 -8.00 -3.20
N ALA A 124 1.33 -6.98 -3.59
CA ALA A 124 1.92 -5.72 -4.03
C ALA A 124 2.68 -5.09 -2.85
N ARG A 125 3.96 -4.78 -3.06
CA ARG A 125 4.80 -4.13 -2.04
C ARG A 125 4.20 -2.78 -1.66
N GLU A 126 3.78 -2.66 -0.41
CA GLU A 126 3.33 -1.41 0.19
C GLU A 126 4.54 -0.59 0.69
N TYR A 127 4.44 0.73 0.57
CA TYR A 127 5.37 1.69 1.14
C TYR A 127 4.71 2.47 2.26
N ARG A 128 5.52 2.87 3.24
CA ARG A 128 5.06 3.71 4.34
C ARG A 128 4.85 5.14 3.85
N VAL A 129 3.69 5.71 4.13
CA VAL A 129 3.38 7.12 3.83
C VAL A 129 3.23 7.90 5.14
N ASN A 130 4.07 8.92 5.32
CA ASN A 130 4.00 9.83 6.45
C ASN A 130 3.59 11.22 5.97
N GLN A 131 2.45 11.72 6.45
CA GLN A 131 2.05 13.10 6.24
C GLN A 131 2.69 13.98 7.32
N ILE A 132 3.66 14.82 6.95
CA ILE A 132 4.38 15.67 7.90
C ILE A 132 3.62 16.98 8.14
N ASN A 133 2.87 17.45 7.14
CA ASN A 133 2.00 18.62 7.22
C ASN A 133 0.85 18.48 6.20
N PRO A 134 -0.14 19.40 6.16
CA PRO A 134 -1.29 19.29 5.26
C PRO A 134 -0.97 19.14 3.77
N SER A 135 0.21 19.58 3.35
CA SER A 135 0.62 19.60 1.94
C SER A 135 1.79 18.66 1.61
N THR A 136 2.42 18.00 2.58
CA THR A 136 3.66 17.25 2.36
C THR A 136 3.54 15.81 2.81
N LEU A 137 3.79 14.88 1.88
CA LEU A 137 3.91 13.45 2.15
C LEU A 137 5.35 12.99 1.95
N ILE A 138 5.82 12.13 2.84
CA ILE A 138 7.08 11.40 2.73
C ILE A 138 6.76 9.92 2.58
N ILE A 139 7.23 9.32 1.49
CA ILE A 139 7.08 7.91 1.18
C ILE A 139 8.42 7.22 1.41
N THR A 140 8.45 6.17 2.21
CA THR A 140 9.65 5.37 2.51
C THR A 140 9.40 3.87 2.38
N ASN A 141 10.46 3.07 2.35
CA ASN A 141 10.32 1.63 2.65
C ASN A 141 9.59 1.39 3.99
N ASN A 142 8.91 0.25 4.10
CA ASN A 142 8.25 -0.23 5.33
C ASN A 142 9.27 -0.66 6.40
#